data_AF-A0A1Y4TP31-F1
#
_entry.id   AF-A0A1Y4TP31-F1
#
_cell.length_a   1.000
_cell.length_b   1.000
_cell.length_c   1.000
_cell.angle_alpha   90.00
_cell.angle_beta   90.00
_cell.angle_gamma   90.00
#
_symmetry.space_group_name_H-M   'P 1'
#
loop_
_entity.id
_entity.type
_entity.pdbx_description
1 polymer ?
#
loop_
_entity_poly.entity_id
_entity_poly.type
_entity_poly.pdbx_seq_one_letter_code
_entity_poly.pdbx_strand_id
1 'polypeptide(L)'
;MTKIIEYSGVKFWVSFCYPKNLAGTKSPCRALVTPLDENERKITKRQLCGKDSDEPVNCFVSGLDPEDIEQNHIPDVVNQLLGLMQQRGLYTLSDCGKLSQETDLAVIAKAVKDTFFEKYSAKYKWAQSTCYKYRQQYDYMTEALQGIDYRTLTPDTESLIQENICRAALLDTRKDNEWVPGLTPPASAKTRLYLFYRLLELLRNTEDYDIALTPSRYQGKTSRKKLLLARTDHARNLPNDLLQKLCKKDVLDGQIGILADTGLRINEYGGLLFCSIGYTDGSQGRMYFIRVSGQLSRQNTRTEYPKTDPSYRLIPISQELGEQLIAERENLELRYGDMSLLLRIGQPEESEYYTDAVTISSHMRQLKEQIPQLLRQPEFLEEMRKNRPYTFDKASQDKYLNSMLTSHALRRYFCTWLYTVSGVETNEIYSLMGHLNKNIRQRSGPCGPTPAEIYRLCLLKHVSPTLFHTPHSLKYNLGEKYRETEVPACSVEFTIPPETSWEIVVEDSEPFNHLTFSGDGIIWDVRYQDEFRPDPNRYALLATEEMYTIQSKGKFLDALKKATKGEKLNK
;
A
#
# COMPACT_ATOMS: atom_id res chain seq x y z
N MET A 1 -12.61 -8.39 59.76
CA MET A 1 -11.15 -8.46 60.01
C MET A 1 -10.58 -7.07 59.82
N THR A 2 -9.69 -6.60 60.68
CA THR A 2 -9.08 -5.26 60.57
C THR A 2 -7.57 -5.35 60.59
N LYS A 3 -6.88 -4.59 59.74
CA LYS A 3 -5.43 -4.56 59.61
C LYS A 3 -4.96 -3.14 59.33
N ILE A 4 -3.75 -2.81 59.76
CA ILE A 4 -3.06 -1.59 59.35
C ILE A 4 -2.04 -1.99 58.29
N ILE A 5 -2.08 -1.32 57.16
CA ILE A 5 -1.07 -1.44 56.10
C ILE A 5 -0.32 -0.13 55.97
N GLU A 6 0.93 -0.18 55.55
CA GLU A 6 1.75 1.01 55.34
C GLU A 6 2.15 1.09 53.87
N TYR A 7 1.90 2.26 53.26
CA TYR A 7 2.24 2.56 51.88
C TYR A 7 2.86 3.94 51.82
N SER A 8 4.08 4.03 51.27
CA SER A 8 4.81 5.29 51.13
C SER A 8 4.89 6.09 52.43
N GLY A 9 5.15 5.42 53.56
CA GLY A 9 5.26 6.06 54.89
C GLY A 9 3.93 6.50 55.51
N VAL A 10 2.79 6.30 54.83
CA VAL A 10 1.45 6.59 55.37
C VAL A 10 0.77 5.28 55.74
N LYS A 11 0.18 5.24 56.94
CA LYS A 11 -0.56 4.09 57.44
C LYS A 11 -2.03 4.18 57.05
N PHE A 12 -2.61 3.04 56.67
CA PHE A 12 -4.03 2.93 56.32
C PHE A 12 -4.68 1.86 57.18
N TRP A 13 -5.82 2.20 57.76
CA TRP A 13 -6.70 1.26 58.44
C TRP A 13 -7.60 0.58 57.42
N VAL A 14 -7.46 -0.73 57.28
CA VAL A 14 -8.27 -1.55 56.38
C VAL A 14 -9.21 -2.45 57.17
N SER A 15 -10.50 -2.36 56.88
CA SER A 15 -11.54 -3.19 57.51
C SER A 15 -12.26 -4.03 56.48
N PHE A 16 -12.08 -5.34 56.56
CA PHE A 16 -12.74 -6.32 55.71
C PHE A 16 -14.06 -6.80 56.33
N CYS A 17 -15.08 -6.89 55.49
CA CYS A 17 -16.38 -7.47 55.81
C CYS A 17 -16.91 -8.32 54.65
N TYR A 18 -17.83 -9.23 54.97
CA TYR A 18 -18.58 -10.02 53.99
C TYR A 18 -20.06 -9.63 54.09
N PRO A 19 -20.52 -8.65 53.30
CA PRO A 19 -21.90 -8.21 53.34
C PRO A 19 -22.84 -9.34 52.92
N LYS A 20 -23.93 -9.55 53.68
CA LYS A 20 -24.89 -10.64 53.39
C LYS A 20 -25.50 -10.56 52.00
N ASN A 21 -25.65 -9.35 51.44
CA ASN A 21 -26.18 -9.12 50.10
C ASN A 21 -25.17 -9.39 48.96
N LEU A 22 -23.90 -9.64 49.27
CA LEU A 22 -22.86 -9.99 48.29
C LEU A 22 -22.47 -11.46 48.34
N ALA A 23 -23.12 -12.26 49.20
CA ALA A 23 -22.90 -13.69 49.30
C ALA A 23 -23.24 -14.39 47.96
N GLY A 24 -22.27 -15.07 47.35
CA GLY A 24 -22.41 -15.77 46.07
C GLY A 24 -22.09 -14.93 44.82
N THR A 25 -21.65 -13.68 44.96
CA THR A 25 -21.16 -12.86 43.84
C THR A 25 -19.69 -13.13 43.52
N LYS A 26 -19.19 -12.64 42.38
CA LYS A 26 -17.77 -12.73 41.99
C LYS A 26 -16.82 -11.92 42.89
N SER A 27 -17.34 -11.10 43.79
CA SER A 27 -16.55 -10.27 44.73
C SER A 27 -17.29 -10.16 46.08
N PRO A 28 -17.39 -11.27 46.83
CA PRO A 28 -18.20 -11.35 48.05
C PRO A 28 -17.55 -10.65 49.25
N CYS A 29 -16.24 -10.36 49.20
CA CYS A 29 -15.52 -9.62 50.22
C CYS A 29 -15.46 -8.13 49.89
N ARG A 30 -15.57 -7.27 50.92
CA ARG A 30 -15.42 -5.83 50.78
C ARG A 30 -14.44 -5.32 51.83
N ALA A 31 -13.51 -4.46 51.42
CA ALA A 31 -12.62 -3.75 52.34
C ALA A 31 -12.92 -2.26 52.33
N LEU A 32 -12.83 -1.67 53.52
CA LEU A 32 -12.89 -0.25 53.75
C LEU A 32 -11.49 0.26 54.04
N VAL A 33 -10.95 1.12 53.18
CA VAL A 33 -9.62 1.71 53.33
C VAL A 33 -9.77 3.14 53.87
N THR A 34 -9.18 3.42 55.02
CA THR A 34 -9.19 4.73 55.68
C THR A 34 -7.76 5.19 55.95
N PRO A 35 -7.32 6.36 55.48
CA PRO A 35 -5.98 6.86 55.78
C PRO A 35 -5.86 7.30 57.26
N LEU A 36 -4.67 7.12 57.83
CA LEU A 36 -4.32 7.53 59.19
C LEU A 36 -3.34 8.71 59.16
N ASP A 37 -3.42 9.56 60.18
CA ASP A 37 -2.43 10.62 60.43
C ASP A 37 -1.15 10.06 61.10
N GLU A 38 -0.17 10.92 61.31
CA GLU A 38 1.12 10.57 61.94
C GLU A 38 0.97 9.98 63.36
N ASN A 39 -0.15 10.23 64.04
CA ASN A 39 -0.48 9.69 65.36
C ASN A 39 -1.39 8.45 65.28
N GLU A 40 -1.49 7.82 64.11
CA GLU A 40 -2.34 6.66 63.80
C GLU A 40 -3.84 6.91 64.00
N ARG A 41 -4.29 8.18 63.99
CA ARG A 41 -5.71 8.53 64.08
C ARG A 41 -6.31 8.60 62.68
N LYS A 42 -7.55 8.11 62.54
CA LYS A 42 -8.27 8.14 61.25
C LYS A 42 -8.47 9.56 60.78
N ILE A 43 -8.01 9.87 59.57
CA ILE A 43 -8.20 11.18 58.94
C ILE A 43 -9.70 11.39 58.69
N THR A 44 -10.18 12.58 59.02
CA THR A 44 -11.59 12.93 58.90
C THR A 44 -11.92 13.53 57.54
N LYS A 45 -13.21 13.53 57.18
CA LYS A 45 -13.71 14.08 55.91
C LYS A 45 -13.35 15.52 55.69
N ARG A 46 -13.47 16.30 56.75
CA ARG A 46 -13.14 17.71 56.75
C ARG A 46 -11.66 17.96 56.45
N GLN A 47 -10.78 17.05 56.86
CA GLN A 47 -9.34 17.15 56.61
C GLN A 47 -9.02 16.78 55.15
N LEU A 48 -9.57 15.68 54.63
CA LEU A 48 -9.21 15.16 53.30
C LEU A 48 -9.96 15.83 52.13
N CYS A 49 -11.26 16.09 52.28
CA CYS A 49 -12.12 16.56 51.18
C CYS A 49 -12.63 18.00 51.38
N GLY A 50 -12.44 18.59 52.56
CA GLY A 50 -12.96 19.92 52.92
C GLY A 50 -14.34 19.90 53.59
N LYS A 51 -14.76 21.03 54.16
CA LYS A 51 -15.99 21.14 54.99
C LYS A 51 -17.29 20.93 54.18
N ASP A 52 -17.28 21.29 52.90
CA ASP A 52 -18.46 21.34 52.03
C ASP A 52 -18.48 20.24 50.95
N SER A 53 -17.54 19.28 51.00
CA SER A 53 -17.53 18.15 50.05
C SER A 53 -18.54 17.08 50.48
N ASP A 54 -19.21 16.43 49.53
CA ASP A 54 -20.08 15.26 49.77
C ASP A 54 -19.33 13.93 49.69
N GLU A 55 -18.06 13.94 49.28
CA GLU A 55 -17.28 12.72 49.04
C GLU A 55 -16.96 11.96 50.34
N PRO A 56 -17.11 10.63 50.37
CA PRO A 56 -16.74 9.82 51.52
C PRO A 56 -15.21 9.70 51.62
N VAL A 57 -14.66 9.81 52.83
CA VAL A 57 -13.21 9.57 53.11
C VAL A 57 -12.83 8.13 52.89
N ASN A 58 -13.77 7.24 53.16
CA ASN A 58 -13.51 5.83 53.18
C ASN A 58 -13.79 5.27 51.78
N CYS A 59 -12.74 4.82 51.12
CA CYS A 59 -12.85 4.18 49.82
C CYS A 59 -13.15 2.70 50.01
N PHE A 60 -14.14 2.20 49.26
CA PHE A 60 -14.51 0.80 49.31
C PHE A 60 -13.91 0.06 48.13
N VAL A 61 -13.32 -1.10 48.39
CA VAL A 61 -12.89 -2.06 47.37
C VAL A 61 -13.55 -3.40 47.59
N SER A 62 -13.83 -4.13 46.52
CA SER A 62 -14.46 -5.45 46.56
C SER A 62 -13.60 -6.44 45.81
N GLY A 63 -13.52 -7.66 46.32
CA GLY A 63 -12.73 -8.75 45.75
C GLY A 63 -13.19 -10.12 46.27
N LEU A 64 -12.45 -11.17 45.92
CA LEU A 64 -12.80 -12.55 46.27
C LEU A 64 -12.68 -12.79 47.78
N ASP A 65 -11.56 -12.38 48.36
CA ASP A 65 -11.20 -12.52 49.76
C ASP A 65 -10.20 -11.41 50.16
N PRO A 66 -9.81 -11.30 51.45
CA PRO A 66 -8.86 -10.29 51.88
C PRO A 66 -7.49 -10.34 51.18
N GLU A 67 -7.00 -11.51 50.78
CA GLU A 67 -5.68 -11.63 50.12
C GLU A 67 -5.73 -11.08 48.69
N ASP A 68 -6.78 -11.41 47.94
CA ASP A 68 -7.03 -10.88 46.60
C ASP A 68 -7.17 -9.35 46.62
N ILE A 69 -7.91 -8.82 47.61
CA ILE A 69 -8.07 -7.38 47.78
C ILE A 69 -6.73 -6.71 48.08
N GLU A 70 -5.92 -7.27 48.99
CA GLU A 70 -4.62 -6.71 49.36
C GLU A 70 -3.63 -6.66 48.20
N GLN A 71 -3.59 -7.70 47.36
CA GLN A 71 -2.63 -7.79 46.26
C GLN A 71 -3.05 -7.01 45.01
N ASN A 72 -4.34 -7.02 44.68
CA ASN A 72 -4.80 -6.59 43.36
C ASN A 72 -5.65 -5.31 43.36
N HIS A 73 -6.21 -4.91 44.52
CA HIS A 73 -7.25 -3.85 44.56
C HIS A 73 -6.96 -2.70 45.52
N ILE A 74 -6.14 -2.91 46.55
CA ILE A 74 -5.70 -1.85 47.47
C ILE A 74 -4.76 -0.82 46.84
N PRO A 75 -3.77 -1.18 45.98
CA PRO A 75 -2.77 -0.22 45.49
C PRO A 75 -3.37 1.01 44.79
N ASP A 76 -4.35 0.82 43.91
CA ASP A 76 -4.98 1.93 43.16
C ASP A 76 -5.71 2.91 44.07
N VAL A 77 -6.44 2.39 45.07
CA VAL A 77 -7.19 3.21 46.03
C VAL A 77 -6.27 3.95 46.99
N VAL A 78 -5.18 3.30 47.42
CA VAL A 78 -4.15 3.93 48.25
C VAL A 78 -3.47 5.06 47.49
N ASN A 79 -3.11 4.87 46.22
CA ASN A 79 -2.51 5.92 45.39
C ASN A 79 -3.44 7.13 45.22
N GLN A 80 -4.74 6.90 45.02
CA GLN A 80 -5.74 7.97 44.97
C GLN A 80 -5.81 8.76 46.29
N LEU A 81 -5.86 8.07 47.43
CA LEU A 81 -5.91 8.70 48.75
C LEU A 81 -4.62 9.46 49.08
N LEU A 82 -3.45 8.93 48.71
CA LEU A 82 -2.16 9.61 48.85
C LEU A 82 -2.12 10.92 48.05
N GLY A 83 -2.61 10.91 46.82
CA GLY A 83 -2.72 12.12 45.99
C GLY A 83 -3.60 13.20 46.63
N LEU A 84 -4.75 12.81 47.21
CA LEU A 84 -5.62 13.73 47.94
C LEU A 84 -4.97 14.26 49.22
N MET A 85 -4.26 13.41 49.97
CA MET A 85 -3.52 13.82 51.17
C MET A 85 -2.40 14.82 50.85
N GLN A 86 -1.69 14.62 49.74
CA GLN A 86 -0.64 15.51 49.26
C GLN A 86 -1.20 16.87 48.84
N GLN A 87 -2.31 16.90 48.09
CA GLN A 87 -2.97 18.15 47.69
C GLN A 87 -3.47 18.98 48.88
N ARG A 88 -3.82 18.33 50.00
CA ARG A 88 -4.28 18.99 51.23
C ARG A 88 -3.15 19.28 52.23
N GLY A 89 -1.90 18.95 51.91
CA GLY A 89 -0.77 19.12 52.81
C GLY A 89 -0.84 18.26 54.07
N LEU A 90 -1.61 17.16 54.05
CA LEU A 90 -1.74 16.22 55.17
C LEU A 90 -0.62 15.18 55.21
N TYR A 91 0.13 15.08 54.12
CA TYR A 91 1.31 14.27 54.01
C TYR A 91 2.25 14.94 53.00
N THR A 92 3.50 15.10 53.41
CA THR A 92 4.61 15.48 52.55
C THR A 92 5.50 14.26 52.38
N LEU A 93 5.86 13.94 51.14
CA LEU A 93 6.86 12.91 50.82
C LEU A 93 8.21 13.30 51.43
N SER A 94 8.41 13.01 52.71
CA SER A 94 9.70 13.09 53.37
C SER A 94 10.43 11.76 53.17
N ASP A 95 11.41 11.78 52.26
CA ASP A 95 12.53 10.83 52.14
C ASP A 95 12.24 9.32 52.23
N CYS A 96 11.05 8.86 51.86
CA CYS A 96 10.84 7.47 51.45
C CYS A 96 11.28 7.32 49.98
N GLY A 97 12.57 7.06 49.79
CA GLY A 97 13.15 6.50 48.57
C GLY A 97 12.78 7.25 47.28
N LYS A 98 13.66 8.16 46.85
CA LYS A 98 13.85 8.35 45.42
C LYS A 98 14.22 6.98 44.85
N LEU A 99 13.23 6.21 44.37
CA LEU A 99 13.44 5.30 43.26
C LEU A 99 14.24 6.13 42.27
N SER A 100 15.48 5.72 41.98
CA SER A 100 16.26 6.34 40.93
C SER A 100 15.34 6.40 39.72
N GLN A 101 14.80 7.58 39.41
CA GLN A 101 14.04 7.77 38.18
C GLN A 101 15.03 7.36 37.11
N GLU A 102 14.78 6.22 36.51
CA GLU A 102 15.60 5.71 35.43
C GLU A 102 15.72 6.86 34.43
N THR A 103 16.97 7.28 34.18
CA THR A 103 17.26 8.44 33.35
C THR A 103 17.71 8.02 31.96
N ASP A 104 18.17 6.78 31.83
CA ASP A 104 18.63 6.24 30.57
C ASP A 104 17.44 6.02 29.62
N LEU A 105 17.48 6.74 28.51
CA LEU A 105 16.43 6.73 27.50
C LEU A 105 16.23 5.35 26.86
N ALA A 106 17.28 4.52 26.78
CA ALA A 106 17.15 3.15 26.29
C ALA A 106 16.42 2.25 27.30
N VAL A 107 16.70 2.39 28.60
CA VAL A 107 16.00 1.61 29.64
C VAL A 107 14.53 2.00 29.69
N ILE A 108 14.24 3.31 29.65
CA ILE A 108 12.88 3.84 29.53
C ILE A 108 12.19 3.30 28.28
N ALA A 109 12.84 3.36 27.12
CA ALA A 109 12.30 2.88 25.86
C ALA A 109 11.91 1.39 25.92
N LYS A 110 12.71 0.55 26.59
CA LYS A 110 12.39 -0.87 26.80
C LYS A 110 11.15 -1.03 27.68
N ALA A 111 11.08 -0.29 28.79
CA ALA A 111 9.97 -0.38 29.74
C ALA A 111 8.62 0.04 29.11
N VAL A 112 8.61 1.08 28.27
CA VAL A 112 7.37 1.59 27.66
C VAL A 112 7.00 0.93 26.33
N LYS A 113 7.76 -0.08 25.87
CA LYS A 113 7.62 -0.66 24.53
C LYS A 113 6.22 -1.18 24.25
N ASP A 114 5.61 -1.92 25.17
CA ASP A 114 4.28 -2.49 24.93
C ASP A 114 3.20 -1.40 24.90
N THR A 115 3.22 -0.48 25.86
CA THR A 115 2.34 0.71 25.88
C THR A 115 2.49 1.56 24.61
N PHE A 116 3.71 1.73 24.11
CA PHE A 116 3.98 2.42 22.85
C PHE A 116 3.26 1.76 21.69
N PHE A 117 3.39 0.43 21.56
CA PHE A 117 2.78 -0.30 20.45
C PHE A 117 1.26 -0.39 20.60
N GLU A 118 0.71 -0.52 21.81
CA GLU A 118 -0.73 -0.46 22.05
C GLU A 118 -1.31 0.89 21.60
N LYS A 119 -0.73 2.01 22.05
CA LYS A 119 -1.19 3.36 21.72
C LYS A 119 -1.11 3.65 20.22
N TYR A 120 0.07 3.44 19.62
CA TYR A 120 0.30 3.89 18.25
C TYR A 120 -0.19 2.92 17.18
N SER A 121 -0.21 1.60 17.44
CA SER A 121 -0.80 0.66 16.49
C SER A 121 -2.30 0.89 16.35
N ALA A 122 -3.01 1.18 17.45
CA ALA A 122 -4.42 1.54 17.43
C ALA A 122 -4.64 2.90 16.74
N LYS A 123 -3.90 3.95 17.16
CA LYS A 123 -4.03 5.32 16.62
C LYS A 123 -3.82 5.37 15.11
N TYR A 124 -2.84 4.64 14.59
CA TYR A 124 -2.48 4.66 13.17
C TYR A 124 -2.93 3.43 12.38
N LYS A 125 -3.71 2.54 13.00
CA LYS A 125 -4.23 1.30 12.39
C LYS A 125 -3.14 0.49 11.70
N TRP A 126 -2.00 0.29 12.37
CA TRP A 126 -0.90 -0.47 11.80
C TRP A 126 -1.29 -1.94 11.62
N ALA A 127 -1.09 -2.49 10.41
CA ALA A 127 -1.27 -3.91 10.17
C ALA A 127 -0.27 -4.74 11.01
N GLN A 128 -0.63 -5.98 11.34
CA GLN A 128 0.20 -6.89 12.16
C GLN A 128 1.64 -7.04 11.61
N SER A 129 1.79 -7.09 10.28
CA SER A 129 3.10 -7.16 9.61
C SER A 129 3.96 -5.91 9.82
N THR A 130 3.32 -4.75 9.96
CA THR A 130 3.96 -3.46 10.28
C THR A 130 4.37 -3.45 11.74
N CYS A 131 3.49 -3.85 12.66
CA CYS A 131 3.80 -3.96 14.09
C CYS A 131 4.99 -4.88 14.34
N TYR A 132 5.02 -6.07 13.73
CA TYR A 132 6.16 -7.00 13.85
C TYR A 132 7.47 -6.36 13.38
N LYS A 133 7.46 -5.72 12.20
CA LYS A 133 8.65 -5.05 11.66
C LYS A 133 9.09 -3.88 12.55
N TYR A 134 8.13 -3.09 13.03
CA TYR A 134 8.41 -1.91 13.84
C TYR A 134 8.92 -2.30 15.22
N ARG A 135 8.42 -3.38 15.84
CA ARG A 135 8.96 -3.90 17.10
C ARG A 135 10.44 -4.26 16.98
N GLN A 136 10.83 -4.96 15.92
CA GLN A 136 12.24 -5.26 15.67
C GLN A 136 13.09 -4.00 15.43
N GLN A 137 12.57 -3.02 14.65
CA GLN A 137 13.29 -1.76 14.43
C GLN A 137 13.35 -0.88 15.69
N TYR A 138 12.37 -0.99 16.57
CA TYR A 138 12.35 -0.32 17.87
C TYR A 138 13.47 -0.84 18.76
N ASP A 139 13.74 -2.15 18.74
CA ASP A 139 14.85 -2.74 19.51
C ASP A 139 16.20 -2.20 19.05
N TYR A 140 16.46 -2.19 17.73
CA TYR A 140 17.69 -1.59 17.18
C TYR A 140 17.80 -0.09 17.42
N MET A 141 16.67 0.63 17.42
CA MET A 141 16.66 2.05 17.77
C MET A 141 17.05 2.23 19.24
N THR A 142 16.52 1.39 20.13
CA THR A 142 16.75 1.46 21.58
C THR A 142 18.22 1.25 21.94
N GLU A 143 18.94 0.35 21.24
CA GLU A 143 20.38 0.20 21.39
C GLU A 143 21.15 1.51 21.11
N ALA A 144 20.68 2.31 20.15
CA ALA A 144 21.29 3.60 19.82
C ALA A 144 20.99 4.72 20.83
N LEU A 145 20.13 4.46 21.83
CA LEU A 145 19.78 5.41 22.90
C LEU A 145 20.54 5.15 24.20
N GLN A 146 21.37 4.11 24.25
CA GLN A 146 22.03 3.67 25.48
C GLN A 146 22.99 4.74 26.02
N GLY A 147 22.93 4.99 27.33
CA GLY A 147 23.75 5.97 28.03
C GLY A 147 23.28 7.42 27.87
N ILE A 148 22.10 7.65 27.28
CA ILE A 148 21.56 8.99 27.06
C ILE A 148 20.56 9.32 28.15
N ASP A 149 20.85 10.34 28.94
CA ASP A 149 19.92 10.87 29.94
C ASP A 149 18.83 11.72 29.25
N TYR A 150 17.56 11.33 29.40
CA TYR A 150 16.42 12.04 28.79
C TYR A 150 16.33 13.51 29.24
N ARG A 151 16.83 13.85 30.44
CA ARG A 151 16.81 15.22 30.99
C ARG A 151 17.79 16.14 30.30
N THR A 152 18.80 15.56 29.64
CA THR A 152 19.83 16.29 28.90
C THR A 152 19.45 16.50 27.42
N LEU A 153 18.24 16.08 27.03
CA LEU A 153 17.76 16.21 25.65
C LEU A 153 17.62 17.69 25.24
N THR A 154 18.53 18.10 24.37
CA THR A 154 18.56 19.34 23.62
C THR A 154 18.46 19.07 22.11
N PRO A 155 18.15 20.07 21.27
CA PRO A 155 18.15 19.90 19.82
C PRO A 155 19.46 19.33 19.24
N ASP A 156 20.59 19.68 19.85
CA ASP A 156 21.91 19.20 19.43
C ASP A 156 22.09 17.71 19.76
N THR A 157 21.71 17.30 20.98
CA THR A 157 21.72 15.87 21.35
C THR A 157 20.71 15.06 20.54
N GLU A 158 19.54 15.63 20.21
CA GLU A 158 18.56 14.99 19.33
C GLU A 158 19.17 14.74 17.95
N SER A 159 19.83 15.74 17.37
CA SER A 159 20.50 15.62 16.07
C SER A 159 21.59 14.54 16.09
N LEU A 160 22.38 14.49 17.16
CA LEU A 160 23.41 13.47 17.36
C LEU A 160 22.81 12.05 17.45
N ILE A 161 21.70 11.89 18.17
CA ILE A 161 20.97 10.62 18.24
C ILE A 161 20.47 10.20 16.86
N GLN A 162 19.87 11.14 16.11
CA GLN A 162 19.36 10.87 14.77
C GLN A 162 20.50 10.44 13.82
N GLU A 163 21.67 11.08 13.91
CA GLU A 163 22.86 10.67 13.17
C GLU A 163 23.36 9.30 13.59
N ASN A 164 23.41 8.99 14.89
CA ASN A 164 23.84 7.70 15.40
C ASN A 164 22.92 6.57 14.96
N ILE A 165 21.60 6.79 14.98
CA ILE A 165 20.60 5.86 14.41
C ILE A 165 20.89 5.60 12.93
N CYS A 166 21.26 6.63 12.18
CA CYS A 166 21.60 6.51 10.77
C CYS A 166 22.93 5.75 10.56
N ARG A 167 23.97 6.03 11.35
CA ARG A 167 25.26 5.31 11.33
C ARG A 167 25.10 3.84 11.68
N ALA A 168 24.35 3.51 12.74
CA ALA A 168 24.06 2.13 13.13
C ALA A 168 23.31 1.38 12.02
N ALA A 169 22.33 2.02 11.41
CA ALA A 169 21.58 1.43 10.29
C ALA A 169 22.44 1.15 9.05
N LEU A 170 23.51 1.91 8.82
CA LEU A 170 24.48 1.65 7.74
C LEU A 170 25.31 0.41 8.03
N LEU A 171 25.80 0.25 9.27
CA LEU A 171 26.57 -0.93 9.68
C LEU A 171 25.77 -2.23 9.47
N ASP A 172 24.46 -2.17 9.70
CA ASP A 172 23.55 -3.30 9.45
C ASP A 172 23.38 -3.60 7.95
N THR A 173 23.57 -2.62 7.08
CA THR A 173 23.43 -2.75 5.63
C THR A 173 24.80 -2.85 4.97
N ARG A 174 25.29 -4.09 4.79
CA ARG A 174 26.53 -4.45 4.05
C ARG A 174 26.68 -3.89 2.60
N LYS A 175 25.79 -3.00 2.14
CA LYS A 175 25.62 -2.57 0.75
C LYS A 175 25.80 -1.06 0.52
N ASP A 176 25.72 -0.20 1.53
CA ASP A 176 25.68 1.26 1.36
C ASP A 176 26.61 1.94 2.39
N ASN A 177 27.85 2.26 2.02
CA ASN A 177 28.83 2.93 2.89
C ASN A 177 28.94 4.45 2.62
N GLU A 178 28.03 5.01 1.81
CA GLU A 178 28.16 6.37 1.27
C GLU A 178 27.33 7.43 2.01
N TRP A 179 26.62 7.08 3.09
CA TRP A 179 25.81 8.07 3.82
C TRP A 179 26.66 8.91 4.76
N VAL A 180 26.37 10.21 4.79
CA VAL A 180 26.94 11.20 5.70
C VAL A 180 25.82 12.05 6.30
N PRO A 181 26.04 12.69 7.47
CA PRO A 181 25.07 13.61 8.06
C PRO A 181 24.52 14.63 7.07
N GLY A 182 23.23 14.94 7.19
CA GLY A 182 22.50 15.82 6.27
C GLY A 182 21.97 15.13 5.00
N LEU A 183 22.36 13.89 4.70
CA LEU A 183 21.77 13.11 3.60
C LEU A 183 20.54 12.32 4.04
N THR A 184 19.65 11.99 3.08
CA THR A 184 18.47 11.15 3.32
C THR A 184 18.83 9.87 4.07
N PRO A 185 18.13 9.54 5.17
CA PRO A 185 18.45 8.37 5.98
C PRO A 185 18.41 7.06 5.18
N PRO A 186 19.25 6.07 5.55
CA PRO A 186 19.12 4.69 5.11
C PRO A 186 17.69 4.15 5.33
N ALA A 187 17.27 3.17 4.54
CA ALA A 187 15.88 2.68 4.57
C ALA A 187 15.45 2.14 5.95
N SER A 188 16.33 1.43 6.65
CA SER A 188 16.13 0.97 8.04
C SER A 188 16.07 2.16 9.01
N ALA A 189 17.01 3.11 8.88
CA ALA A 189 17.06 4.33 9.70
C ALA A 189 15.77 5.15 9.62
N LYS A 190 15.14 5.28 8.43
CA LYS A 190 13.85 5.99 8.30
C LYS A 190 12.78 5.47 9.25
N THR A 191 12.73 4.15 9.45
CA THR A 191 11.77 3.53 10.36
C THR A 191 12.18 3.80 11.81
N ARG A 192 13.46 3.62 12.15
CA ARG A 192 14.00 3.88 13.50
C ARG A 192 13.79 5.34 13.93
N LEU A 193 14.08 6.30 13.06
CA LEU A 193 13.86 7.74 13.29
C LEU A 193 12.38 8.07 13.49
N TYR A 194 11.48 7.45 12.71
CA TYR A 194 10.04 7.62 12.90
C TYR A 194 9.59 7.10 14.27
N LEU A 195 10.10 5.94 14.69
CA LEU A 195 9.80 5.35 15.99
C LEU A 195 10.38 6.20 17.13
N PHE A 196 11.60 6.72 16.97
CA PHE A 196 12.24 7.62 17.93
C PHE A 196 11.43 8.89 18.15
N TYR A 197 11.00 9.53 17.06
CA TYR A 197 10.11 10.69 17.12
C TYR A 197 8.83 10.39 17.90
N ARG A 198 8.20 9.22 17.66
CA ARG A 198 6.98 8.80 18.37
C ARG A 198 7.25 8.45 19.83
N LEU A 199 8.44 7.94 20.16
CA LEU A 199 8.84 7.64 21.52
C LEU A 199 8.95 8.94 22.32
N LEU A 200 9.66 9.94 21.80
CA LEU A 200 9.74 11.26 22.45
C LEU A 200 8.36 11.91 22.59
N GLU A 201 7.50 11.81 21.58
CA GLU A 201 6.10 12.28 21.67
C GLU A 201 5.31 11.51 22.74
N LEU A 202 5.56 10.23 22.95
CA LEU A 202 4.92 9.45 24.01
C LEU A 202 5.40 9.92 25.38
N LEU A 203 6.71 9.94 25.59
CA LEU A 203 7.33 10.27 26.88
C LEU A 203 6.97 11.68 27.34
N ARG A 204 7.00 12.67 26.44
CA ARG A 204 6.60 14.05 26.76
C ARG A 204 5.13 14.20 27.18
N ASN A 205 4.27 13.26 26.76
CA ASN A 205 2.85 13.26 27.12
C ASN A 205 2.55 12.36 28.33
N THR A 206 3.57 11.81 28.98
CA THR A 206 3.46 11.00 30.19
C THR A 206 3.95 11.82 31.36
N GLU A 207 3.15 11.95 32.42
CA GLU A 207 3.42 12.84 33.57
C GLU A 207 4.75 12.54 34.29
N ASP A 208 5.25 11.30 34.18
CA ASP A 208 6.49 10.85 34.82
C ASP A 208 7.79 11.34 34.17
N TYR A 209 7.74 11.92 32.95
CA TYR A 209 8.94 12.35 32.21
C TYR A 209 8.91 13.84 31.86
N ASP A 210 9.85 14.59 32.44
CA ASP A 210 10.05 16.01 32.13
C ASP A 210 10.99 16.20 30.93
N ILE A 211 10.43 16.16 29.72
CA ILE A 211 11.16 16.37 28.46
C ILE A 211 10.76 17.73 27.87
N ALA A 212 11.62 18.73 28.03
CA ALA A 212 11.42 20.08 27.47
C ALA A 212 11.62 20.14 25.93
N LEU A 213 12.36 19.19 25.35
CA LEU A 213 12.62 19.14 23.91
C LEU A 213 11.34 18.93 23.12
N THR A 214 11.14 19.74 22.07
CA THR A 214 10.14 19.46 21.03
C THR A 214 10.78 18.64 19.92
N PRO A 215 10.36 17.38 19.71
CA PRO A 215 11.01 16.51 18.73
C PRO A 215 10.94 17.07 17.31
N SER A 216 12.05 16.98 16.60
CA SER A 216 12.17 17.45 15.22
C SER A 216 12.32 16.27 14.26
N ARG A 217 11.84 16.41 13.02
CA ARG A 217 12.05 15.38 12.00
C ARG A 217 13.40 15.59 11.33
N TYR A 218 14.19 14.53 11.22
CA TYR A 218 15.45 14.55 10.47
C TYR A 218 15.24 14.97 9.00
N GLN A 219 15.87 16.08 8.58
CA GLN A 219 15.71 16.69 7.25
C GLN A 219 16.87 16.36 6.29
N GLY A 220 17.03 15.09 5.94
CA GLY A 220 18.08 14.66 5.03
C GLY A 220 17.78 14.92 3.55
N LYS A 221 18.71 15.55 2.82
CA LYS A 221 18.60 15.75 1.35
C LYS A 221 19.06 14.51 0.59
N THR A 222 18.35 14.15 -0.50
CA THR A 222 18.79 13.04 -1.34
C THR A 222 20.06 13.44 -2.10
N SER A 223 21.10 12.61 -2.08
CA SER A 223 22.33 12.92 -2.81
C SER A 223 22.05 13.01 -4.32
N ARG A 224 22.79 13.90 -5.02
CA ARG A 224 22.67 14.07 -6.47
C ARG A 224 22.83 12.75 -7.22
N LYS A 225 23.79 11.91 -6.80
CA LYS A 225 24.02 10.57 -7.35
C LYS A 225 22.78 9.68 -7.21
N LYS A 226 22.18 9.58 -6.01
CA LYS A 226 20.95 8.79 -5.79
C LYS A 226 19.76 9.32 -6.59
N LEU A 227 19.62 10.64 -6.73
CA LEU A 227 18.60 11.25 -7.60
C LEU A 227 18.79 10.89 -9.06
N LEU A 228 20.02 10.96 -9.57
CA LEU A 228 20.34 10.59 -10.95
C LEU A 228 20.07 9.09 -11.18
N LEU A 229 20.52 8.21 -10.29
CA LEU A 229 20.27 6.76 -10.39
C LEU A 229 18.77 6.43 -10.40
N ALA A 230 17.97 7.11 -9.58
CA ALA A 230 16.53 6.92 -9.54
C ALA A 230 15.81 7.45 -10.80
N ARG A 231 16.30 8.55 -11.38
CA ARG A 231 15.76 9.12 -12.64
C ARG A 231 16.11 8.27 -13.84
N THR A 232 17.33 7.74 -13.89
CA THR A 232 17.80 6.86 -14.96
C THR A 232 17.51 5.39 -14.67
N ASP A 233 16.54 5.06 -13.82
CA ASP A 233 16.25 3.68 -13.40
C ASP A 233 16.01 2.75 -14.59
N HIS A 234 17.09 2.12 -15.07
CA HIS A 234 17.08 1.38 -16.34
C HIS A 234 16.28 0.08 -16.25
N ALA A 235 16.01 -0.44 -15.05
CA ALA A 235 15.22 -1.66 -14.84
C ALA A 235 13.73 -1.51 -15.26
N ARG A 236 13.31 -0.32 -15.71
CA ARG A 236 11.99 -0.05 -16.28
C ARG A 236 11.84 -0.51 -17.73
N ASN A 237 12.94 -0.60 -18.48
CA ASN A 237 12.92 -0.85 -19.92
C ASN A 237 13.55 -2.21 -20.24
N LEU A 238 12.97 -3.30 -19.71
CA LEU A 238 13.44 -4.65 -20.02
C LEU A 238 13.40 -4.90 -21.54
N PRO A 239 14.41 -5.57 -22.14
CA PRO A 239 14.46 -5.74 -23.59
C PRO A 239 13.36 -6.72 -24.04
N ASN A 240 12.46 -6.27 -24.91
CA ASN A 240 11.27 -7.03 -25.32
C ASN A 240 11.62 -8.42 -25.88
N ASP A 241 12.57 -8.50 -26.81
CA ASP A 241 12.94 -9.78 -27.46
C ASP A 241 13.45 -10.82 -26.46
N LEU A 242 14.25 -10.39 -25.49
CA LEU A 242 14.76 -11.27 -24.45
C LEU A 242 13.65 -11.66 -23.46
N LEU A 243 12.77 -10.73 -23.13
CA LEU A 243 11.64 -10.99 -22.24
C LEU A 243 10.64 -11.95 -22.87
N GLN A 244 10.34 -11.80 -24.17
CA GLN A 244 9.52 -12.74 -24.95
C GLN A 244 10.11 -14.15 -24.95
N LYS A 245 11.43 -14.27 -25.11
CA LYS A 245 12.12 -15.57 -25.00
C LYS A 245 11.94 -16.19 -23.62
N LEU A 246 12.02 -15.39 -22.55
CA LEU A 246 11.77 -15.90 -21.19
C LEU A 246 10.32 -16.32 -20.99
N CYS A 247 9.35 -15.60 -21.55
CA CYS A 247 7.93 -15.97 -21.47
C CYS A 247 7.62 -17.34 -22.11
N LYS A 248 8.41 -17.72 -23.13
CA LYS A 248 8.28 -18.99 -23.86
C LYS A 248 9.06 -20.15 -23.22
N LYS A 249 9.85 -19.91 -22.17
CA LYS A 249 10.64 -20.96 -21.49
C LYS A 249 9.80 -21.58 -20.36
N ASP A 250 9.78 -22.90 -20.30
CA ASP A 250 9.10 -23.69 -19.25
C ASP A 250 9.83 -23.68 -17.89
N VAL A 251 10.73 -22.73 -17.64
CA VAL A 251 11.48 -22.65 -16.36
C VAL A 251 10.55 -22.24 -15.21
N LEU A 252 9.51 -21.47 -15.53
CA LEU A 252 8.56 -20.88 -14.60
C LEU A 252 7.17 -20.84 -15.24
N ASP A 253 6.73 -21.91 -15.92
CA ASP A 253 5.38 -22.13 -16.47
C ASP A 253 4.60 -20.85 -16.91
N GLY A 254 5.22 -19.95 -17.70
CA GLY A 254 4.58 -18.72 -18.19
C GLY A 254 4.42 -17.56 -17.18
N GLN A 255 4.93 -17.67 -15.95
CA GLN A 255 4.65 -16.76 -14.83
C GLN A 255 5.32 -15.40 -14.99
N ILE A 256 6.48 -15.37 -15.66
CA ILE A 256 7.11 -14.12 -16.10
C ILE A 256 6.18 -13.37 -17.05
N GLY A 257 5.53 -14.08 -17.98
CA GLY A 257 4.57 -13.52 -18.93
C GLY A 257 3.38 -12.89 -18.21
N ILE A 258 2.79 -13.61 -17.24
CA ILE A 258 1.70 -13.08 -16.42
C ILE A 258 2.14 -11.79 -15.71
N LEU A 259 3.27 -11.80 -15.01
CA LEU A 259 3.75 -10.64 -14.25
C LEU A 259 4.10 -9.45 -15.14
N ALA A 260 4.68 -9.69 -16.31
CA ALA A 260 5.08 -8.66 -17.26
C ALA A 260 3.89 -8.05 -18.02
N ASP A 261 2.83 -8.83 -18.26
CA ASP A 261 1.65 -8.38 -19.00
C ASP A 261 0.57 -7.74 -18.13
N THR A 262 0.64 -7.96 -16.82
CA THR A 262 -0.36 -7.48 -15.85
C THR A 262 0.20 -6.50 -14.83
N GLY A 263 1.53 -6.48 -14.64
CA GLY A 263 2.18 -5.71 -13.60
C GLY A 263 1.70 -6.04 -12.18
N LEU A 264 1.26 -7.27 -11.92
CA LEU A 264 0.92 -7.71 -10.57
C LEU A 264 2.12 -7.60 -9.62
N ARG A 265 1.86 -7.29 -8.35
CA ARG A 265 2.84 -7.51 -7.30
C ARG A 265 3.02 -9.01 -7.12
N ILE A 266 4.22 -9.47 -6.78
CA ILE A 266 4.50 -10.91 -6.65
C ILE A 266 3.55 -11.64 -5.68
N ASN A 267 3.13 -10.98 -4.59
CA ASN A 267 2.16 -11.56 -3.66
C ASN A 267 0.70 -11.47 -4.16
N GLU A 268 0.38 -10.56 -5.09
CA GLU A 268 -0.93 -10.56 -5.78
C GLU A 268 -0.99 -11.74 -6.74
N TYR A 269 0.09 -11.98 -7.50
CA TYR A 269 0.24 -13.17 -8.34
C TYR A 269 0.04 -14.45 -7.53
N GLY A 270 0.74 -14.60 -6.40
CA GLY A 270 0.57 -15.77 -5.54
C GLY A 270 -0.82 -15.89 -4.89
N GLY A 271 -1.64 -14.84 -4.91
CA GLY A 271 -3.00 -14.85 -4.39
C GLY A 271 -4.09 -15.03 -5.46
N LEU A 272 -3.70 -15.23 -6.73
CA LEU A 272 -4.64 -15.45 -7.83
C LEU A 272 -5.33 -16.81 -7.70
N LEU A 273 -6.64 -16.80 -7.87
CA LEU A 273 -7.47 -17.99 -8.01
C LEU A 273 -7.65 -18.33 -9.49
N PHE A 274 -7.99 -19.57 -9.83
CA PHE A 274 -8.35 -19.91 -11.22
C PHE A 274 -9.55 -19.08 -11.72
N CYS A 275 -10.53 -18.80 -10.85
CA CYS A 275 -11.66 -17.91 -11.18
C CYS A 275 -11.31 -16.42 -11.25
N SER A 276 -10.06 -16.04 -10.95
CA SER A 276 -9.62 -14.65 -11.12
C SER A 276 -9.44 -14.29 -12.59
N ILE A 277 -9.26 -15.27 -13.47
CA ILE A 277 -9.23 -15.06 -14.92
C ILE A 277 -10.66 -15.09 -15.42
N GLY A 278 -11.05 -14.01 -16.08
CA GLY A 278 -12.33 -13.90 -16.74
C GLY A 278 -12.17 -13.55 -18.21
N TYR A 279 -13.29 -13.58 -18.91
CA TYR A 279 -13.37 -13.12 -20.28
C TYR A 279 -14.64 -12.30 -20.49
N THR A 280 -14.64 -11.52 -21.56
CA THR A 280 -15.79 -10.81 -22.08
C THR A 280 -15.86 -11.10 -23.57
N ASP A 281 -17.07 -11.39 -24.06
CA ASP A 281 -17.30 -11.55 -25.48
C ASP A 281 -17.70 -10.20 -26.08
N GLY A 282 -17.28 -9.93 -27.32
CA GLY A 282 -17.66 -8.72 -28.04
C GLY A 282 -17.45 -8.84 -29.54
N SER A 283 -17.50 -7.69 -30.23
CA SER A 283 -17.43 -7.63 -31.70
C SER A 283 -16.16 -8.22 -32.30
N GLN A 284 -15.08 -8.25 -31.50
CA GLN A 284 -13.76 -8.73 -31.89
C GLN A 284 -13.49 -10.16 -31.38
N GLY A 285 -14.53 -10.87 -30.93
CA GLY A 285 -14.40 -12.17 -30.27
C GLY A 285 -14.21 -12.06 -28.76
N ARG A 286 -13.68 -13.14 -28.19
CA ARG A 286 -13.46 -13.27 -26.75
C ARG A 286 -12.17 -12.58 -26.34
N MET A 287 -12.25 -11.75 -25.31
CA MET A 287 -11.10 -11.06 -24.73
C MET A 287 -11.00 -11.34 -23.23
N TYR A 288 -9.79 -11.28 -22.69
CA TYR A 288 -9.49 -11.82 -21.37
C TYR A 288 -9.00 -10.76 -20.39
N PHE A 289 -9.24 -11.00 -19.11
CA PHE A 289 -8.80 -10.12 -18.03
C PHE A 289 -8.51 -10.89 -16.74
N ILE A 290 -7.75 -10.27 -15.84
CA ILE A 290 -7.52 -10.76 -14.48
C ILE A 290 -8.19 -9.82 -13.46
N ARG A 291 -9.01 -10.40 -12.58
CA ARG A 291 -9.59 -9.74 -11.41
C ARG A 291 -8.69 -9.95 -10.20
N VAL A 292 -8.09 -8.88 -9.72
CA VAL A 292 -7.26 -8.89 -8.51
C VAL A 292 -8.15 -8.68 -7.29
N SER A 293 -8.41 -9.77 -6.58
CA SER A 293 -9.30 -9.79 -5.41
C SER A 293 -8.58 -10.06 -4.09
N GLY A 294 -7.35 -10.61 -4.13
CA GLY A 294 -6.61 -10.98 -2.94
C GLY A 294 -5.11 -11.01 -3.17
N GLN A 295 -4.37 -11.31 -2.11
CA GLN A 295 -2.92 -11.49 -2.15
C GLN A 295 -2.51 -12.49 -1.05
N LEU A 296 -1.29 -13.00 -1.12
CA LEU A 296 -0.73 -13.79 -0.02
C LEU A 296 -0.32 -12.90 1.16
N SER A 297 -0.73 -13.33 2.36
CA SER A 297 -0.28 -12.81 3.64
C SER A 297 1.18 -13.22 3.94
N ARG A 298 1.72 -12.82 5.09
CA ARG A 298 3.04 -13.29 5.53
C ARG A 298 3.07 -14.77 5.89
N GLN A 299 1.92 -15.30 6.29
CA GLN A 299 1.71 -16.70 6.61
C GLN A 299 1.43 -17.53 5.34
N ASN A 300 1.57 -16.93 4.15
CA ASN A 300 1.27 -17.55 2.86
C ASN A 300 -0.16 -18.09 2.75
N THR A 301 -1.07 -17.49 3.51
CA THR A 301 -2.52 -17.65 3.38
C THR A 301 -3.08 -16.53 2.51
N ARG A 302 -4.07 -16.84 1.68
CA ARG A 302 -4.73 -15.84 0.84
C ARG A 302 -5.58 -14.90 1.69
N THR A 303 -5.47 -13.60 1.48
CA THR A 303 -6.40 -12.62 2.03
C THR A 303 -7.65 -12.52 1.16
N GLU A 304 -8.82 -12.44 1.78
CA GLU A 304 -10.10 -12.28 1.03
C GLU A 304 -10.18 -10.93 0.30
N TYR A 305 -9.57 -9.90 0.87
CA TYR A 305 -9.53 -8.54 0.33
C TYR A 305 -8.09 -8.09 0.12
N PRO A 306 -7.83 -7.23 -0.87
CA PRO A 306 -6.50 -6.69 -1.11
C PRO A 306 -6.19 -5.55 -0.11
N LYS A 307 -4.95 -5.07 -0.07
CA LYS A 307 -4.43 -4.18 1.00
C LYS A 307 -5.22 -2.87 1.17
N THR A 308 -5.84 -2.37 0.11
CA THR A 308 -6.59 -1.11 0.06
C THR A 308 -7.68 -1.23 -0.99
N ASP A 309 -8.80 -0.52 -0.87
CA ASP A 309 -9.90 -0.50 -1.85
C ASP A 309 -9.43 -0.38 -3.32
N PRO A 310 -8.52 0.55 -3.71
CA PRO A 310 -8.02 0.62 -5.09
C PRO A 310 -7.13 -0.55 -5.53
N SER A 311 -6.80 -1.49 -4.65
CA SER A 311 -6.10 -2.72 -5.03
C SER A 311 -7.07 -3.76 -5.60
N TYR A 312 -8.39 -3.63 -5.36
CA TYR A 312 -9.40 -4.38 -6.11
C TYR A 312 -9.51 -3.79 -7.50
N ARG A 313 -9.10 -4.55 -8.51
CA ARG A 313 -9.02 -4.05 -9.88
C ARG A 313 -9.11 -5.17 -10.90
N LEU A 314 -9.38 -4.75 -12.13
CA LEU A 314 -9.35 -5.61 -13.30
C LEU A 314 -8.20 -5.16 -14.19
N ILE A 315 -7.47 -6.12 -14.74
CA ILE A 315 -6.33 -5.87 -15.62
C ILE A 315 -6.59 -6.63 -16.93
N PRO A 316 -6.72 -5.95 -18.07
CA PRO A 316 -6.83 -6.65 -19.35
C PRO A 316 -5.52 -7.37 -19.65
N ILE A 317 -5.62 -8.58 -20.21
CA ILE A 317 -4.46 -9.39 -20.60
C ILE A 317 -4.49 -9.66 -22.09
N SER A 318 -3.31 -9.94 -22.65
CA SER A 318 -3.15 -10.31 -24.05
C SER A 318 -3.95 -11.57 -24.37
N GLN A 319 -4.47 -11.66 -25.60
CA GLN A 319 -5.38 -12.74 -25.99
C GLN A 319 -4.74 -14.13 -25.84
N GLU A 320 -3.50 -14.27 -26.28
CA GLU A 320 -2.72 -15.50 -26.25
C GLU A 320 -2.49 -15.97 -24.81
N LEU A 321 -2.18 -15.02 -23.91
CA LEU A 321 -2.04 -15.31 -22.49
C LEU A 321 -3.39 -15.76 -21.90
N GLY A 322 -4.48 -15.09 -22.25
CA GLY A 322 -5.81 -15.45 -21.78
C GLY A 322 -6.24 -16.86 -22.22
N GLU A 323 -6.06 -17.18 -23.49
CA GLU A 323 -6.33 -18.51 -24.07
C GLU A 323 -5.49 -19.58 -23.38
N GLN A 324 -4.19 -19.34 -23.20
CA GLN A 324 -3.29 -20.27 -22.50
C GLN A 324 -3.76 -20.55 -21.07
N LEU A 325 -4.10 -19.50 -20.31
CA LEU A 325 -4.50 -19.65 -18.91
C LEU A 325 -5.87 -20.33 -18.73
N ILE A 326 -6.77 -20.16 -19.69
CA ILE A 326 -8.07 -20.86 -19.72
C ILE A 326 -7.90 -22.31 -20.13
N ALA A 327 -7.12 -22.61 -21.17
CA ALA A 327 -6.83 -23.98 -21.58
C ALA A 327 -6.12 -24.77 -20.46
N GLU A 328 -5.17 -24.15 -19.76
CA GLU A 328 -4.53 -24.74 -18.58
C GLU A 328 -5.55 -25.08 -17.49
N ARG A 329 -6.47 -24.15 -17.19
CA ARG A 329 -7.54 -24.37 -16.21
C ARG A 329 -8.42 -25.55 -16.62
N GLU A 330 -8.89 -25.57 -17.86
CA GLU A 330 -9.76 -26.64 -18.37
C GLU A 330 -9.06 -28.01 -18.29
N ASN A 331 -7.77 -28.08 -18.66
CA ASN A 331 -6.97 -29.29 -18.54
C ASN A 331 -6.84 -29.79 -17.10
N LEU A 332 -6.65 -28.89 -16.14
CA LEU A 332 -6.60 -29.24 -14.72
C LEU A 332 -7.96 -29.66 -14.18
N GLU A 333 -9.05 -29.01 -14.62
CA GLU A 333 -10.41 -29.35 -14.21
C GLU A 333 -10.83 -30.77 -14.63
N LEU A 334 -10.34 -31.24 -15.79
CA LEU A 334 -10.53 -32.63 -16.23
C LEU A 334 -9.94 -33.65 -15.26
N ARG A 335 -8.86 -33.29 -14.56
CA ARG A 335 -8.11 -34.22 -13.68
C ARG A 335 -8.49 -34.09 -12.21
N TYR A 336 -8.75 -32.87 -11.73
CA TYR A 336 -8.89 -32.58 -10.31
C TYR A 336 -10.29 -32.06 -9.91
N GLY A 337 -11.21 -31.89 -10.87
CA GLY A 337 -12.54 -31.32 -10.61
C GLY A 337 -12.53 -29.79 -10.58
N ASP A 338 -13.45 -29.16 -9.83
CA ASP A 338 -13.57 -27.70 -9.84
C ASP A 338 -12.34 -27.00 -9.25
N MET A 339 -11.58 -26.32 -10.12
CA MET A 339 -10.38 -25.58 -9.76
C MET A 339 -10.67 -24.13 -9.35
N SER A 340 -11.90 -23.64 -9.52
CA SER A 340 -12.25 -22.21 -9.48
C SER A 340 -11.70 -21.45 -8.27
N LEU A 341 -11.84 -22.04 -7.08
CA LEU A 341 -11.43 -21.42 -5.81
C LEU A 341 -10.04 -21.83 -5.32
N LEU A 342 -9.29 -22.61 -6.12
CA LEU A 342 -7.92 -22.99 -5.81
C LEU A 342 -6.94 -21.92 -6.29
N LEU A 343 -5.83 -21.79 -5.55
CA LEU A 343 -4.73 -20.88 -5.88
C LEU A 343 -3.97 -21.40 -7.11
N ARG A 344 -3.76 -20.54 -8.11
CA ARG A 344 -3.04 -20.90 -9.35
C ARG A 344 -1.56 -21.26 -9.14
N ILE A 345 -0.98 -20.79 -8.05
CA ILE A 345 0.42 -21.08 -7.67
C ILE A 345 0.56 -22.44 -6.95
N GLY A 346 -0.51 -23.23 -6.86
CA GLY A 346 -0.47 -24.58 -6.31
C GLY A 346 0.37 -25.55 -7.14
N GLN A 347 0.40 -26.80 -6.69
CA GLN A 347 1.17 -27.88 -7.33
C GLN A 347 0.24 -29.00 -7.77
N PRO A 348 0.24 -29.38 -9.06
CA PRO A 348 -0.46 -30.58 -9.51
C PRO A 348 0.32 -31.83 -9.08
N GLU A 349 -0.35 -32.78 -8.40
CA GLU A 349 0.20 -34.09 -8.04
C GLU A 349 -0.64 -35.22 -8.66
N GLU A 350 -0.28 -36.48 -8.42
CA GLU A 350 -0.95 -37.61 -9.10
C GLU A 350 -2.48 -37.63 -8.90
N SER A 351 -2.95 -37.31 -7.68
CA SER A 351 -4.34 -37.46 -7.25
C SER A 351 -5.04 -36.14 -6.88
N GLU A 352 -4.31 -35.10 -6.52
CA GLU A 352 -4.88 -33.85 -6.01
C GLU A 352 -4.03 -32.65 -6.44
N TYR A 353 -4.64 -31.46 -6.40
CA TYR A 353 -3.97 -30.19 -6.61
C TYR A 353 -3.72 -29.48 -5.27
N TYR A 354 -2.45 -29.39 -4.86
CA TYR A 354 -2.07 -28.88 -3.53
C TYR A 354 -1.98 -27.35 -3.50
N THR A 355 -2.64 -26.75 -2.51
CA THR A 355 -2.62 -25.29 -2.26
C THR A 355 -2.36 -24.94 -0.79
N ASP A 356 -1.83 -25.90 -0.02
CA ASP A 356 -1.49 -25.68 1.39
C ASP A 356 -0.37 -24.64 1.55
N ALA A 357 -0.30 -24.03 2.73
CA ALA A 357 0.63 -22.93 2.98
C ALA A 357 2.09 -23.31 2.77
N VAL A 358 2.50 -24.57 2.97
CA VAL A 358 3.89 -25.01 2.80
C VAL A 358 4.26 -25.07 1.33
N THR A 359 3.40 -25.70 0.51
CA THR A 359 3.55 -25.77 -0.95
C THR A 359 3.63 -24.36 -1.56
N ILE A 360 2.67 -23.49 -1.21
CA ILE A 360 2.64 -22.10 -1.68
C ILE A 360 3.89 -21.33 -1.23
N SER A 361 4.34 -21.52 0.01
CA SER A 361 5.56 -20.88 0.53
C SER A 361 6.80 -21.28 -0.28
N SER A 362 6.90 -22.55 -0.66
CA SER A 362 8.01 -23.09 -1.45
C SER A 362 8.05 -22.47 -2.84
N HIS A 363 6.94 -22.51 -3.57
CA HIS A 363 6.83 -21.93 -4.91
C HIS A 363 7.06 -20.42 -4.91
N MET A 364 6.50 -19.70 -3.94
CA MET A 364 6.75 -18.26 -3.81
C MET A 364 8.22 -17.92 -3.54
N ARG A 365 8.94 -18.78 -2.80
CA ARG A 365 10.38 -18.61 -2.57
C ARG A 365 11.14 -18.83 -3.87
N GLN A 366 10.85 -19.93 -4.58
CA GLN A 366 11.45 -20.24 -5.87
C GLN A 366 11.27 -19.09 -6.87
N LEU A 367 10.06 -18.54 -7.01
CA LEU A 367 9.80 -17.40 -7.89
C LEU A 367 10.60 -16.16 -7.52
N LYS A 368 10.68 -15.85 -6.22
CA LYS A 368 11.43 -14.70 -5.71
C LYS A 368 12.94 -14.81 -5.93
N GLU A 369 13.45 -16.03 -6.08
CA GLU A 369 14.87 -16.30 -6.32
C GLU A 369 15.20 -16.43 -7.82
N GLN A 370 14.39 -17.18 -8.57
CA GLN A 370 14.63 -17.48 -9.98
C GLN A 370 14.36 -16.30 -10.91
N ILE A 371 13.29 -15.51 -10.69
CA ILE A 371 13.00 -14.35 -11.55
C ILE A 371 14.19 -13.36 -11.57
N PRO A 372 14.76 -12.93 -10.42
CA PRO A 372 15.96 -12.11 -10.45
C PRO A 372 17.16 -12.76 -11.14
N GLN A 373 17.35 -14.08 -11.02
CA GLN A 373 18.46 -14.78 -11.69
C GLN A 373 18.30 -14.73 -13.22
N LEU A 374 17.10 -15.00 -13.73
CA LEU A 374 16.79 -14.94 -15.16
C LEU A 374 16.97 -13.52 -15.71
N LEU A 375 16.47 -12.50 -15.00
CA LEU A 375 16.61 -11.10 -15.43
C LEU A 375 18.06 -10.56 -15.33
N ARG A 376 18.94 -11.24 -14.60
CA ARG A 376 20.37 -10.86 -14.43
C ARG A 376 21.31 -11.69 -15.29
N GLN A 377 20.79 -12.46 -16.24
CA GLN A 377 21.62 -13.16 -17.21
C GLN A 377 22.49 -12.16 -17.98
N PRO A 378 23.72 -12.56 -18.40
CA PRO A 378 24.65 -11.64 -19.09
C PRO A 378 24.03 -10.95 -20.29
N GLU A 379 23.25 -11.67 -21.12
CA GLU A 379 22.57 -11.13 -22.29
C GLU A 379 21.61 -9.98 -21.94
N PHE A 380 20.82 -10.12 -20.87
CA PHE A 380 19.92 -9.07 -20.39
C PHE A 380 20.72 -7.86 -19.93
N LEU A 381 21.75 -8.06 -19.12
CA LEU A 381 22.56 -6.97 -18.58
C LEU A 381 23.29 -6.22 -19.68
N GLU A 382 23.83 -6.91 -20.68
CA GLU A 382 24.51 -6.31 -21.83
C GLU A 382 23.54 -5.47 -22.68
N GLU A 383 22.38 -6.01 -23.01
CA GLU A 383 21.38 -5.30 -23.82
C GLU A 383 20.85 -4.06 -23.09
N MET A 384 20.58 -4.20 -21.80
CA MET A 384 20.17 -3.08 -20.92
C MET A 384 21.26 -2.01 -20.78
N ARG A 385 22.54 -2.39 -20.85
CA ARG A 385 23.67 -1.46 -20.81
C ARG A 385 23.85 -0.73 -22.14
N LYS A 386 23.62 -1.40 -23.28
CA LYS A 386 23.68 -0.79 -24.61
C LYS A 386 22.59 0.26 -24.78
N ASN A 387 21.37 -0.04 -24.33
CA ASN A 387 20.21 0.84 -24.48
C ASN A 387 20.11 1.94 -23.40
N ARG A 388 21.22 2.30 -22.75
CA ARG A 388 21.21 3.38 -21.75
C ARG A 388 21.04 4.73 -22.43
N PRO A 389 20.00 5.51 -22.09
CA PRO A 389 19.87 6.88 -22.59
C PRO A 389 21.00 7.79 -22.10
N TYR A 390 21.59 7.50 -20.93
CA TYR A 390 22.62 8.34 -20.32
C TYR A 390 23.53 7.53 -19.39
N THR A 391 24.84 7.80 -19.44
CA THR A 391 25.86 7.08 -18.65
C THR A 391 26.63 8.04 -17.74
N PHE A 392 26.71 7.72 -16.45
CA PHE A 392 27.53 8.40 -15.43
C PHE A 392 27.88 7.39 -14.33
N ASP A 393 29.10 7.41 -13.78
CA ASP A 393 29.51 6.47 -12.73
C ASP A 393 29.04 5.03 -13.02
N LYS A 394 29.58 4.47 -14.11
CA LYS A 394 29.10 3.22 -14.73
C LYS A 394 29.00 2.07 -13.72
N ALA A 395 29.99 1.96 -12.82
CA ALA A 395 30.00 0.94 -11.76
C ALA A 395 28.80 1.09 -10.82
N SER A 396 28.47 2.31 -10.41
CA SER A 396 27.29 2.56 -9.57
C SER A 396 25.98 2.34 -10.31
N GLN A 397 25.90 2.72 -11.59
CA GLN A 397 24.74 2.40 -12.43
C GLN A 397 24.54 0.89 -12.59
N ASP A 398 25.62 0.12 -12.82
CA ASP A 398 25.58 -1.33 -12.94
C ASP A 398 25.13 -2.01 -11.64
N LYS A 399 25.66 -1.56 -10.49
CA LYS A 399 25.24 -2.03 -9.17
C LYS A 399 23.77 -1.71 -8.90
N TYR A 400 23.33 -0.49 -9.27
CA TYR A 400 21.95 -0.06 -9.10
C TYR A 400 20.99 -0.88 -9.98
N LEU A 401 21.30 -1.05 -11.26
CA LEU A 401 20.53 -1.88 -12.19
C LEU A 401 20.34 -3.30 -11.63
N ASN A 402 21.43 -3.97 -11.25
CA ASN A 402 21.36 -5.31 -10.64
C ASN A 402 20.46 -5.36 -9.41
N SER A 403 20.49 -4.33 -8.56
CA SER A 403 19.63 -4.25 -7.37
C SER A 403 18.15 -4.07 -7.69
N MET A 404 17.83 -3.49 -8.85
CA MET A 404 16.45 -3.22 -9.27
C MET A 404 15.83 -4.35 -10.07
N LEU A 405 16.65 -5.21 -10.70
CA LEU A 405 16.22 -6.45 -11.38
C LEU A 405 15.71 -7.48 -10.36
N THR A 406 14.45 -7.33 -9.99
CA THR A 406 13.68 -8.16 -9.07
C THR A 406 12.34 -8.50 -9.73
N SER A 407 11.47 -9.31 -9.10
CA SER A 407 10.10 -9.51 -9.60
C SER A 407 9.32 -8.19 -9.79
N HIS A 408 9.65 -7.15 -9.03
CA HIS A 408 9.05 -5.83 -9.19
C HIS A 408 9.51 -5.09 -10.46
N ALA A 409 10.60 -5.52 -11.11
CA ALA A 409 11.01 -4.98 -12.40
C ALA A 409 9.98 -5.27 -13.51
N LEU A 410 9.36 -6.47 -13.51
CA LEU A 410 8.29 -6.83 -14.45
C LEU A 410 7.08 -5.90 -14.30
N ARG A 411 6.75 -5.54 -13.07
CA ARG A 411 5.72 -4.54 -12.78
C ARG A 411 6.09 -3.13 -13.25
N ARG A 412 7.37 -2.74 -13.14
CA ARG A 412 7.84 -1.46 -13.67
C ARG A 412 7.82 -1.43 -15.20
N TYR A 413 8.18 -2.55 -15.82
CA TYR A 413 8.07 -2.75 -17.26
C TYR A 413 6.64 -2.56 -17.74
N PHE A 414 5.67 -3.26 -17.14
CA PHE A 414 4.25 -3.08 -17.46
C PHE A 414 3.77 -1.63 -17.26
N CYS A 415 4.16 -1.01 -16.14
CA CYS A 415 3.82 0.39 -15.87
C CYS A 415 4.38 1.33 -16.93
N THR A 416 5.59 1.07 -17.42
CA THR A 416 6.23 1.89 -18.47
C THR A 416 5.47 1.72 -19.78
N TRP A 417 5.18 0.47 -20.16
CA TRP A 417 4.34 0.17 -21.32
C TRP A 417 3.00 0.92 -21.31
N LEU A 418 2.32 0.97 -20.14
CA LEU A 418 1.08 1.73 -19.99
C LEU A 418 1.24 3.23 -20.32
N TYR A 419 2.33 3.85 -19.87
CA TYR A 419 2.56 5.29 -20.09
C TYR A 419 3.07 5.62 -21.49
N THR A 420 3.77 4.70 -22.14
CA THR A 420 4.53 5.01 -23.36
C THR A 420 3.97 4.37 -24.62
N VAL A 421 3.12 3.36 -24.50
CA VAL A 421 2.74 2.50 -25.63
C VAL A 421 1.25 2.17 -25.67
N SER A 422 0.58 1.99 -24.53
CA SER A 422 -0.77 1.40 -24.51
C SER A 422 -1.92 2.34 -24.89
N GLY A 423 -1.67 3.65 -25.04
CA GLY A 423 -2.73 4.65 -25.24
C GLY A 423 -3.74 4.78 -24.08
N VAL A 424 -3.39 4.30 -22.87
CA VAL A 424 -4.30 4.33 -21.72
C VAL A 424 -4.16 5.65 -20.99
N GLU A 425 -5.28 6.24 -20.62
CA GLU A 425 -5.33 7.50 -19.88
C GLU A 425 -4.64 7.42 -18.53
N THR A 426 -3.95 8.49 -18.12
CA THR A 426 -3.14 8.51 -16.89
C THR A 426 -3.96 8.06 -15.66
N ASN A 427 -5.22 8.52 -15.56
CA ASN A 427 -6.10 8.15 -14.46
C ASN A 427 -6.42 6.64 -14.42
N GLU A 428 -6.58 6.01 -15.58
CA GLU A 428 -6.81 4.58 -15.71
C GLU A 428 -5.55 3.77 -15.38
N ILE A 429 -4.36 4.29 -15.70
CA ILE A 429 -3.09 3.68 -15.29
C ILE A 429 -3.01 3.53 -13.77
N TYR A 430 -3.46 4.53 -12.98
CA TYR A 430 -3.51 4.40 -11.52
C TYR A 430 -4.42 3.25 -11.08
N SER A 431 -5.56 3.06 -11.74
CA SER A 431 -6.50 1.97 -11.48
C SER A 431 -5.89 0.61 -11.82
N LEU A 432 -5.34 0.44 -13.04
CA LEU A 432 -4.70 -0.80 -13.50
C LEU A 432 -3.49 -1.20 -12.64
N MET A 433 -2.74 -0.21 -12.14
CA MET A 433 -1.63 -0.46 -11.24
C MET A 433 -2.09 -0.65 -9.79
N GLY A 434 -3.30 -0.28 -9.40
CA GLY A 434 -3.73 -0.27 -8.00
C GLY A 434 -2.89 0.69 -7.16
N HIS A 435 -2.69 1.91 -7.68
CA HIS A 435 -2.06 3.03 -7.01
C HIS A 435 -3.13 3.99 -6.48
N LEU A 436 -2.94 4.51 -5.27
CA LEU A 436 -3.84 5.52 -4.73
C LEU A 436 -3.61 6.86 -5.45
N ASN A 437 -4.61 7.34 -6.17
CA ASN A 437 -4.62 8.70 -6.70
C ASN A 437 -5.48 9.58 -5.80
N LYS A 438 -4.87 10.58 -5.15
CA LYS A 438 -5.57 11.51 -4.25
C LYS A 438 -6.50 12.48 -4.99
N ASN A 439 -6.31 12.63 -6.30
CA ASN A 439 -7.06 13.58 -7.12
C ASN A 439 -8.29 12.95 -7.78
N ILE A 440 -8.45 11.63 -7.70
CA ILE A 440 -9.61 10.92 -8.27
C ILE A 440 -10.57 10.57 -7.13
N ARG A 441 -11.82 11.01 -7.23
CA ARG A 441 -12.90 10.47 -6.38
C ARG A 441 -13.13 9.02 -6.79
N GLN A 442 -12.79 8.09 -5.90
CA GLN A 442 -13.13 6.68 -6.09
C GLN A 442 -14.65 6.55 -6.16
N ARG A 443 -15.15 5.70 -7.07
CA ARG A 443 -16.58 5.37 -7.10
C ARG A 443 -16.97 4.84 -5.72
N SER A 444 -17.94 5.49 -5.09
CA SER A 444 -18.50 5.06 -3.81
C SER A 444 -19.41 3.85 -4.04
N GLY A 445 -19.03 2.68 -3.50
CA GLY A 445 -19.84 1.45 -3.54
C GLY A 445 -19.11 0.25 -4.16
N PRO A 446 -19.69 -0.97 -4.08
CA PRO A 446 -19.10 -2.21 -4.57
C PRO A 446 -19.24 -2.38 -6.09
N CYS A 447 -19.31 -1.29 -6.85
CA CYS A 447 -19.48 -1.33 -8.29
C CYS A 447 -18.11 -1.39 -8.96
N GLY A 448 -17.66 -2.61 -9.27
CA GLY A 448 -16.56 -2.84 -10.20
C GLY A 448 -16.86 -2.26 -11.60
N PRO A 449 -15.90 -2.31 -12.53
CA PRO A 449 -16.13 -1.84 -13.90
C PRO A 449 -17.32 -2.57 -14.53
N THR A 450 -18.15 -1.84 -15.27
CA THR A 450 -19.27 -2.40 -16.04
C THR A 450 -18.73 -3.30 -17.16
N PRO A 451 -19.54 -4.24 -17.70
CA PRO A 451 -19.11 -5.07 -18.83
C PRO A 451 -18.59 -4.25 -20.02
N ALA A 452 -19.20 -3.09 -20.31
CA ALA A 452 -18.74 -2.18 -21.37
C ALA A 452 -17.36 -1.58 -21.07
N GLU A 453 -17.11 -1.17 -19.82
CA GLU A 453 -15.80 -0.67 -19.38
C GLU A 453 -14.73 -1.76 -19.44
N ILE A 454 -15.07 -2.99 -19.05
CA ILE A 454 -14.17 -4.15 -19.15
C ILE A 454 -13.81 -4.39 -20.61
N TYR A 455 -14.82 -4.45 -21.48
CA TYR A 455 -14.62 -4.65 -22.91
C TYR A 455 -13.75 -3.56 -23.52
N ARG A 456 -13.99 -2.29 -23.19
CA ARG A 456 -13.16 -1.15 -23.64
C ARG A 456 -11.70 -1.32 -23.24
N LEU A 457 -11.42 -1.68 -21.99
CA LEU A 457 -10.05 -1.89 -21.50
C LEU A 457 -9.37 -3.08 -22.21
N CYS A 458 -10.12 -4.16 -22.44
CA CYS A 458 -9.63 -5.30 -23.20
C CYS A 458 -9.36 -4.94 -24.68
N LEU A 459 -10.22 -4.13 -25.29
CA LEU A 459 -10.06 -3.64 -26.67
C LEU A 459 -8.77 -2.81 -26.80
N LEU A 460 -8.51 -1.90 -25.86
CA LEU A 460 -7.28 -1.11 -25.80
C LEU A 460 -6.04 -2.01 -25.75
N LYS A 461 -6.08 -3.06 -24.93
CA LYS A 461 -4.98 -4.04 -24.84
C LYS A 461 -4.79 -4.80 -26.15
N HIS A 462 -5.88 -5.19 -26.81
CA HIS A 462 -5.88 -5.94 -28.07
C HIS A 462 -5.28 -5.13 -29.23
N VAL A 463 -5.60 -3.84 -29.33
CA VAL A 463 -5.07 -2.97 -30.41
C VAL A 463 -3.70 -2.38 -30.08
N SER A 464 -3.21 -2.52 -28.85
CA SER A 464 -1.88 -2.07 -28.46
C SER A 464 -0.84 -3.17 -28.74
N PRO A 465 0.42 -2.81 -29.06
CA PRO A 465 1.47 -3.83 -29.11
C PRO A 465 1.74 -4.33 -27.69
N THR A 466 1.84 -5.65 -27.50
CA THR A 466 2.11 -6.26 -26.20
C THR A 466 3.37 -7.12 -26.27
N LEU A 467 3.68 -7.84 -25.19
CA LEU A 467 4.71 -8.87 -25.23
C LEU A 467 4.34 -10.05 -26.12
N PHE A 468 3.06 -10.29 -26.37
CA PHE A 468 2.60 -11.50 -27.06
C PHE A 468 2.26 -11.26 -28.52
N HIS A 469 1.83 -10.05 -28.86
CA HIS A 469 1.40 -9.71 -30.21
C HIS A 469 1.79 -8.27 -30.62
N THR A 470 1.85 -8.06 -31.93
CA THR A 470 1.83 -6.72 -32.53
C THR A 470 0.43 -6.12 -32.42
N PRO A 471 0.24 -4.81 -32.67
CA PRO A 471 -1.08 -4.18 -32.66
C PRO A 471 -2.04 -4.94 -33.57
N HIS A 472 -3.18 -5.41 -33.07
CA HIS A 472 -4.22 -6.02 -33.90
C HIS A 472 -5.12 -4.95 -34.51
N SER A 473 -5.56 -5.18 -35.75
CA SER A 473 -6.61 -4.38 -36.37
C SER A 473 -7.98 -4.75 -35.80
N LEU A 474 -8.86 -3.75 -35.65
CA LEU A 474 -10.28 -4.00 -35.37
C LEU A 474 -11.00 -4.40 -36.64
N LYS A 475 -11.75 -5.51 -36.60
CA LYS A 475 -12.42 -6.07 -37.78
C LYS A 475 -13.92 -5.85 -37.71
N TYR A 476 -14.48 -5.32 -38.79
CA TYR A 476 -15.92 -5.09 -38.93
C TYR A 476 -16.44 -5.56 -40.29
N ASN A 477 -17.57 -6.26 -40.29
CA ASN A 477 -18.27 -6.62 -41.51
C ASN A 477 -19.37 -5.59 -41.79
N LEU A 478 -19.28 -4.90 -42.92
CA LEU A 478 -20.32 -3.97 -43.36
C LEU A 478 -21.46 -4.76 -44.00
N GLY A 479 -22.71 -4.52 -43.57
CA GLY A 479 -23.88 -5.22 -44.10
C GLY A 479 -25.01 -5.47 -43.10
N GLU A 480 -24.74 -5.46 -41.79
CA GLU A 480 -25.75 -5.66 -40.75
C GLU A 480 -25.89 -4.43 -39.82
N LYS A 481 -26.90 -3.59 -40.13
CA LYS A 481 -27.26 -2.32 -39.46
C LYS A 481 -26.15 -1.25 -39.49
N TYR A 482 -26.56 0.01 -39.60
CA TYR A 482 -25.69 1.16 -39.36
C TYR A 482 -25.11 1.09 -37.94
N ARG A 483 -23.78 1.15 -37.80
CA ARG A 483 -23.09 1.13 -36.50
C ARG A 483 -22.16 2.33 -36.39
N GLU A 484 -22.53 3.26 -35.51
CA GLU A 484 -21.59 4.21 -34.92
C GLU A 484 -20.86 3.47 -33.79
N THR A 485 -19.52 3.51 -33.77
CA THR A 485 -18.69 2.88 -32.73
C THR A 485 -17.50 3.77 -32.45
N GLU A 486 -17.29 4.11 -31.19
CA GLU A 486 -16.05 4.71 -30.72
C GLU A 486 -14.97 3.62 -30.64
N VAL A 487 -13.86 3.84 -31.35
CA VAL A 487 -12.72 2.93 -31.38
C VAL A 487 -11.45 3.66 -30.95
N PRO A 488 -10.49 2.97 -30.31
CA PRO A 488 -9.17 3.54 -30.04
C PRO A 488 -8.44 3.88 -31.35
N ALA A 489 -7.46 4.80 -31.29
CA ALA A 489 -6.59 5.12 -32.41
C ALA A 489 -5.77 3.89 -32.83
N CYS A 490 -6.23 3.18 -33.86
CA CYS A 490 -5.67 1.91 -34.32
C CYS A 490 -6.03 1.62 -35.79
N SER A 491 -5.51 0.50 -36.30
CA SER A 491 -5.91 -0.02 -37.61
C SER A 491 -7.34 -0.59 -37.54
N VAL A 492 -8.18 -0.22 -38.51
CA VAL A 492 -9.54 -0.74 -38.65
C VAL A 492 -9.71 -1.37 -40.03
N GLU A 493 -10.10 -2.63 -40.05
CA GLU A 493 -10.33 -3.43 -41.25
C GLU A 493 -11.84 -3.61 -41.47
N PHE A 494 -12.31 -3.21 -42.64
CA PHE A 494 -13.69 -3.38 -43.06
C PHE A 494 -13.81 -4.44 -44.15
N THR A 495 -14.67 -5.43 -43.93
CA THR A 495 -15.12 -6.34 -45.00
C THR A 495 -16.35 -5.73 -45.66
N ILE A 496 -16.22 -5.35 -46.94
CA ILE A 496 -17.29 -4.69 -47.71
C ILE A 496 -17.93 -5.70 -48.67
N PRO A 497 -19.27 -5.77 -48.77
CA PRO A 497 -19.94 -6.60 -49.77
C PRO A 497 -19.58 -6.17 -51.20
N PRO A 498 -19.44 -7.12 -52.15
CA PRO A 498 -19.10 -6.80 -53.53
C PRO A 498 -20.17 -5.88 -54.17
N GLU A 499 -19.73 -5.00 -55.07
CA GLU A 499 -20.59 -4.09 -55.84
C GLU A 499 -21.43 -3.12 -54.99
N THR A 500 -20.99 -2.81 -53.76
CA THR A 500 -21.65 -1.83 -52.89
C THR A 500 -20.83 -0.55 -52.71
N SER A 501 -21.51 0.54 -52.36
CA SER A 501 -20.90 1.83 -52.01
C SER A 501 -21.29 2.21 -50.59
N TRP A 502 -20.32 2.67 -49.80
CA TRP A 502 -20.48 3.01 -48.39
C TRP A 502 -19.87 4.37 -48.11
N GLU A 503 -20.51 5.12 -47.22
CA GLU A 503 -19.98 6.35 -46.67
C GLU A 503 -19.49 6.07 -45.25
N ILE A 504 -18.21 6.36 -45.00
CA ILE A 504 -17.59 6.20 -43.69
C ILE A 504 -17.29 7.60 -43.16
N VAL A 505 -17.85 7.92 -42.00
CA VAL A 505 -17.56 9.15 -41.29
C VAL A 505 -16.61 8.82 -40.16
N VAL A 506 -15.42 9.42 -40.17
CA VAL A 506 -14.41 9.28 -39.11
C VAL A 506 -14.35 10.61 -38.36
N GLU A 507 -14.81 10.60 -37.11
CA GLU A 507 -14.64 11.72 -36.19
C GLU A 507 -13.39 11.46 -35.35
N ASP A 508 -12.33 12.24 -35.59
CA ASP A 508 -11.08 12.14 -34.85
C ASP A 508 -11.12 12.99 -33.59
N SER A 509 -10.88 12.36 -32.45
CA SER A 509 -10.93 13.00 -31.13
C SER A 509 -9.55 13.34 -30.58
N GLU A 510 -8.46 12.87 -31.21
CA GLU A 510 -7.08 13.08 -30.72
C GLU A 510 -6.26 13.95 -31.68
N PRO A 511 -5.43 14.87 -31.14
CA PRO A 511 -4.58 15.72 -31.97
C PRO A 511 -3.48 14.90 -32.67
N PHE A 512 -3.14 15.27 -33.91
CA PHE A 512 -2.03 14.70 -34.71
C PHE A 512 -2.21 13.25 -35.18
N ASN A 513 -3.43 12.72 -35.14
CA ASN A 513 -3.74 11.46 -35.78
C ASN A 513 -3.63 11.58 -37.32
N HIS A 514 -3.09 10.54 -37.94
CA HIS A 514 -2.97 10.44 -39.39
C HIS A 514 -3.84 9.29 -39.88
N LEU A 515 -4.87 9.64 -40.65
CA LEU A 515 -5.75 8.66 -41.29
C LEU A 515 -5.15 8.22 -42.62
N THR A 516 -4.94 6.93 -42.77
CA THR A 516 -4.50 6.31 -44.02
C THR A 516 -5.51 5.27 -44.46
N PHE A 517 -5.92 5.32 -45.73
CA PHE A 517 -6.88 4.39 -46.31
C PHE A 517 -6.19 3.52 -47.35
N SER A 518 -6.45 2.21 -47.31
CA SER A 518 -5.96 1.23 -48.28
C SER A 518 -6.98 0.13 -48.44
N GLY A 519 -7.07 -0.48 -49.63
CA GLY A 519 -7.95 -1.64 -49.84
C GLY A 519 -7.75 -2.26 -51.22
N ASP A 520 -7.88 -3.59 -51.29
CA ASP A 520 -7.78 -4.33 -52.54
C ASP A 520 -9.08 -4.23 -53.33
N GLY A 521 -9.02 -3.69 -54.55
CA GLY A 521 -10.20 -3.54 -55.41
C GLY A 521 -11.21 -2.49 -54.94
N ILE A 522 -10.83 -1.63 -53.99
CA ILE A 522 -11.66 -0.55 -53.45
C ILE A 522 -11.10 0.80 -53.91
N ILE A 523 -11.97 1.66 -54.42
CA ILE A 523 -11.64 3.05 -54.74
C ILE A 523 -12.10 3.93 -53.58
N TRP A 524 -11.18 4.68 -52.99
CA TRP A 524 -11.46 5.65 -51.93
C TRP A 524 -11.61 7.04 -52.52
N ASP A 525 -12.66 7.75 -52.11
CA ASP A 525 -12.89 9.15 -52.44
C ASP A 525 -13.16 9.95 -51.16
N VAL A 526 -12.22 10.81 -50.77
CA VAL A 526 -12.35 11.64 -49.56
C VAL A 526 -13.25 12.83 -49.89
N ARG A 527 -14.52 12.75 -49.47
CA ARG A 527 -15.52 13.79 -49.76
C ARG A 527 -15.38 15.05 -48.93
N TYR A 528 -14.90 14.91 -47.69
CA TYR A 528 -14.77 16.02 -46.75
C TYR A 528 -13.67 15.71 -45.73
N GLN A 529 -12.82 16.70 -45.45
CA GLN A 529 -11.80 16.64 -44.42
C GLN A 529 -11.73 18.01 -43.74
N ASP A 530 -11.99 18.06 -42.43
CA ASP A 530 -11.73 19.27 -41.64
C ASP A 530 -10.23 19.39 -41.36
N GLU A 531 -9.69 20.60 -41.51
CA GLU A 531 -8.35 20.92 -40.99
C GLU A 531 -8.41 20.96 -39.46
N PHE A 532 -7.90 19.91 -38.81
CA PHE A 532 -7.57 20.01 -37.39
C PHE A 532 -6.48 21.08 -37.24
N ARG A 533 -6.81 22.21 -36.61
CA ARG A 533 -5.83 23.26 -36.29
C ARG A 533 -5.30 23.05 -34.88
N PRO A 534 -4.11 22.43 -34.70
CA PRO A 534 -3.49 22.43 -33.40
C PRO A 534 -3.15 23.87 -33.03
N ASP A 535 -3.56 24.32 -31.84
CA ASP A 535 -3.08 25.58 -31.28
C ASP A 535 -1.53 25.48 -31.13
N PRO A 536 -0.74 26.28 -31.87
CA PRO A 536 0.71 26.15 -31.91
C PRO A 536 1.42 26.46 -30.58
N ASN A 537 0.68 26.92 -29.56
CA ASN A 537 1.25 27.30 -28.27
C ASN A 537 1.05 26.29 -27.12
N ARG A 538 0.62 25.05 -27.38
CA ARG A 538 0.38 24.07 -26.30
C ARG A 538 1.09 22.74 -26.53
N TYR A 539 2.31 22.62 -26.00
CA TYR A 539 2.89 21.32 -25.63
C TYR A 539 2.16 20.82 -24.38
N ALA A 540 1.03 20.14 -24.56
CA ALA A 540 0.32 19.48 -23.48
C ALA A 540 -0.12 18.09 -23.94
N LEU A 541 0.47 17.06 -23.35
CA LEU A 541 0.12 15.64 -23.48
C LEU A 541 -1.30 15.30 -22.95
N LEU A 542 -2.14 16.30 -22.66
CA LEU A 542 -3.48 16.14 -22.10
C LEU A 542 -4.39 17.27 -22.61
N ALA A 543 -5.56 16.91 -23.13
CA ALA A 543 -6.62 17.84 -23.51
C ALA A 543 -7.25 18.50 -22.27
N THR A 544 -7.69 19.76 -22.40
CA THR A 544 -8.38 20.50 -21.31
C THR A 544 -9.86 20.12 -21.23
N GLU A 545 -10.47 20.23 -20.03
CA GLU A 545 -11.90 19.92 -19.76
C GLU A 545 -12.91 20.57 -20.74
N GLU A 546 -12.55 21.71 -21.33
CA GLU A 546 -13.35 22.41 -22.35
C GLU A 546 -13.44 21.66 -23.70
N MET A 547 -12.50 20.76 -24.01
CA MET A 547 -12.58 19.90 -25.21
C MET A 547 -13.53 18.72 -25.03
N TYR A 548 -13.83 18.33 -23.79
CA TYR A 548 -14.78 17.25 -23.47
C TYR A 548 -16.23 17.74 -23.36
N THR A 549 -16.46 19.06 -23.46
CA THR A 549 -17.81 19.62 -23.43
C THR A 549 -18.36 19.66 -24.84
N ILE A 550 -19.28 18.74 -25.16
CA ILE A 550 -20.05 18.75 -26.41
C ILE A 550 -20.69 20.14 -26.56
N GLN A 551 -20.15 20.96 -27.48
CA GLN A 551 -20.79 22.20 -27.88
C GLN A 551 -22.03 21.84 -28.69
N SER A 552 -23.16 21.66 -27.99
CA SER A 552 -24.54 21.49 -28.49
C SER A 552 -24.69 20.85 -29.88
N LYS A 553 -25.24 19.63 -29.94
CA LYS A 553 -25.67 18.87 -31.15
C LYS A 553 -26.36 19.70 -32.26
N GLY A 554 -26.94 20.85 -31.94
CA GLY A 554 -27.70 21.68 -32.87
C GLY A 554 -26.88 22.43 -33.93
N LYS A 555 -25.67 22.90 -33.62
CA LYS A 555 -24.93 23.78 -34.56
C LYS A 555 -24.33 23.03 -35.76
N PHE A 556 -23.88 21.80 -35.57
CA PHE A 556 -23.25 21.00 -36.64
C PHE A 556 -24.28 20.51 -37.67
N LEU A 557 -25.45 20.05 -37.20
CA LEU A 557 -26.56 19.66 -38.08
C LEU A 557 -27.13 20.85 -38.89
N ASP A 558 -27.18 22.04 -38.30
CA ASP A 558 -27.60 23.26 -39.01
C ASP A 558 -26.56 23.73 -40.03
N ALA A 559 -25.25 23.53 -39.76
CA ALA A 559 -24.18 23.81 -40.71
C ALA A 559 -24.22 22.86 -41.91
N LEU A 560 -24.43 21.55 -41.67
CA LEU A 560 -24.61 20.53 -42.72
C LEU A 560 -25.86 20.79 -43.60
N LYS A 561 -26.97 21.23 -42.98
CA LYS A 561 -28.19 21.62 -43.72
C LYS A 561 -28.03 22.89 -44.55
N LYS A 562 -27.19 23.84 -44.12
CA LYS A 562 -26.88 25.05 -44.88
C LYS A 562 -25.91 24.79 -46.03
N ALA A 563 -24.92 23.93 -45.81
CA ALA A 563 -23.96 23.51 -46.84
C ALA A 563 -24.63 22.71 -47.97
N THR A 564 -25.55 21.80 -47.65
CA THR A 564 -26.31 21.03 -48.65
C THR A 564 -27.34 21.87 -49.42
N LYS A 565 -27.71 23.07 -48.92
CA LYS A 565 -28.60 24.02 -49.61
C LYS A 565 -27.89 25.12 -50.39
N GLY A 566 -26.55 25.14 -50.40
CA GLY A 566 -25.78 26.16 -51.13
C GLY A 566 -25.90 27.59 -50.58
N GLU A 567 -26.37 27.76 -49.34
CA GLU A 567 -26.41 29.08 -48.70
C GLU A 567 -25.04 29.40 -48.10
N LYS A 568 -24.43 30.51 -48.55
CA LYS A 568 -23.16 31.01 -48.00
C LYS A 568 -23.34 31.35 -46.52
N LEU A 569 -22.56 30.67 -45.67
CA LEU A 569 -22.35 31.06 -44.28
C LEU A 569 -21.62 32.41 -44.25
N ASN A 570 -22.30 33.48 -43.83
CA ASN A 570 -21.65 34.74 -43.51
C ASN A 570 -20.83 34.56 -42.23
N LYS A 571 -19.61 35.13 -42.27
CA LYS A 571 -18.49 34.98 -41.34
C LYS A 571 -18.83 34.95 -39.86
#